data_AF-A0A1U9ZYI1-F1
#
_entry.id   AF-A0A1U9ZYI1-F1
#
_cell.length_a   1.000
_cell.length_b   1.000
_cell.length_c   1.000
_cell.angle_alpha   90.00
_cell.angle_beta   90.00
_cell.angle_gamma   90.00
#
_symmetry.space_group_name_H-M   'P 1'
#
loop_
_entity.id
_entity.type
_entity.pdbx_description
1 polymer ?
#
loop_
_entity_poly.entity_id
_entity_poly.type
_entity_poly.pdbx_seq_one_letter_code
_entity_poly.pdbx_strand_id
1 'polypeptide(L)'
;MAQHPQITIQLVPIAAGSAAGMMSAFALARLRDGSEVVSADSVLSGQVTGDHEAVAALKRRYDTIRADAQPKRVTQQAIEDAIRKWTR
;
A
#
# COMPACT_ATOMS: atom_id res chain seq x y z
N MET A 1 -0.92 12.62 -10.16
CA MET A 1 -1.01 11.74 -8.97
C MET A 1 0.35 11.48 -8.31
N ALA A 2 1.35 10.92 -9.01
CA ALA A 2 2.65 10.58 -8.39
C ALA A 2 3.46 11.75 -7.81
N GLN A 3 3.15 12.99 -8.21
CA GLN A 3 3.80 14.22 -7.75
C GLN A 3 2.99 14.99 -6.69
N HIS A 4 1.81 14.50 -6.29
CA HIS A 4 1.00 15.19 -5.28
C HIS A 4 1.70 15.15 -3.90
N PRO A 5 1.79 16.26 -3.16
CA PRO A 5 2.58 16.32 -1.92
C PRO A 5 2.06 15.39 -0.81
N GLN A 6 0.77 15.09 -0.81
CA GLN A 6 0.11 14.23 0.20
C GLN A 6 -0.04 12.78 -0.25
N ILE A 7 0.44 12.41 -1.46
CA ILE A 7 0.32 11.04 -1.97
C ILE A 7 1.73 10.50 -2.22
N THR A 8 2.01 9.32 -1.67
CA THR A 8 3.24 8.59 -1.97
C THR A 8 2.86 7.28 -2.65
N ILE A 9 3.40 7.09 -3.85
CA ILE A 9 3.29 5.84 -4.60
C ILE A 9 4.64 5.14 -4.50
N GLN A 10 4.64 3.85 -4.18
CA GLN A 10 5.83 3.01 -4.18
C GLN A 10 5.57 1.74 -4.98
N LEU A 11 6.53 1.35 -5.82
CA LEU A 11 6.50 0.08 -6.54
C LEU A 11 7.16 -1.00 -5.70
N VAL A 12 6.55 -2.17 -5.63
CA VAL A 12 7.10 -3.35 -4.99
C VAL A 12 7.52 -4.32 -6.11
N PRO A 13 8.80 -4.72 -6.18
CA PRO A 13 9.24 -5.68 -7.17
C PRO A 13 8.49 -7.01 -7.01
N ILE A 14 8.00 -7.59 -8.12
CA ILE A 14 7.30 -8.89 -8.09
C ILE A 14 8.21 -9.97 -7.47
N ALA A 15 9.51 -9.92 -7.79
CA ALA A 15 10.52 -10.85 -7.28
C ALA A 15 10.69 -10.82 -5.75
N ALA A 16 10.25 -9.77 -5.07
CA ALA A 16 10.34 -9.67 -3.61
C ALA A 16 9.37 -10.63 -2.90
N GLY A 17 8.27 -11.03 -3.55
CA GLY A 17 7.32 -12.01 -3.00
C GLY A 17 6.56 -11.56 -1.73
N SER A 18 6.85 -10.40 -1.14
CA SER A 18 6.16 -9.90 0.06
C SER A 18 4.69 -9.56 -0.16
N ALA A 19 4.29 -9.30 -1.40
CA ALA A 19 2.89 -9.18 -1.79
C ALA A 19 2.23 -10.53 -2.13
N ALA A 20 2.98 -11.64 -2.20
CA ALA A 20 2.44 -12.94 -2.56
C ALA A 20 1.45 -13.45 -1.50
N GLY A 21 0.29 -13.95 -1.97
CA GLY A 21 -0.81 -14.33 -1.09
C GLY A 21 -1.66 -13.17 -0.59
N MET A 22 -1.44 -11.93 -1.07
CA MET A 22 -2.39 -10.85 -0.85
C MET A 22 -3.67 -11.14 -1.65
N MET A 23 -4.72 -11.53 -0.95
CA MET A 23 -6.01 -11.87 -1.58
C MET A 23 -6.83 -10.63 -1.94
N SER A 24 -6.54 -9.48 -1.33
CA SER A 24 -7.30 -8.24 -1.51
C SER A 24 -6.49 -7.01 -1.07
N ALA A 25 -6.92 -5.83 -1.54
CA ALA A 25 -6.40 -4.56 -1.04
C ALA A 25 -6.81 -4.34 0.42
N PHE A 26 -5.96 -3.62 1.15
CA PHE A 26 -6.28 -3.17 2.50
C PHE A 26 -5.85 -1.72 2.71
N ALA A 27 -6.49 -1.07 3.67
CA ALA A 27 -6.14 0.26 4.14
C ALA A 27 -5.84 0.22 5.64
N LEU A 28 -4.85 1.00 6.05
CA LEU A 28 -4.55 1.31 7.44
C LEU A 28 -4.83 2.80 7.64
N ALA A 29 -5.61 3.15 8.66
CA ALA A 29 -5.87 4.53 9.01
C ALA A 29 -5.59 4.77 10.49
N ARG A 30 -4.96 5.92 10.78
CA ARG A 30 -4.87 6.46 12.12
C ARG A 30 -5.85 7.62 12.23
N LEU A 31 -6.78 7.52 13.17
CA LEU A 31 -7.81 8.53 13.42
C LEU A 31 -7.24 9.69 14.25
N ARG A 32 -8.01 10.77 14.36
CA ARG A 32 -7.59 12.01 15.06
C ARG A 32 -7.37 11.79 16.55
N ASP A 33 -8.10 10.86 17.16
CA ASP A 33 -7.95 10.45 18.56
C ASP A 33 -6.73 9.52 18.79
N GLY A 34 -6.01 9.17 17.71
CA GLY A 34 -4.85 8.29 17.75
C GLY A 34 -5.17 6.81 17.63
N SER A 35 -6.46 6.43 17.61
CA SER A 35 -6.87 5.05 17.35
C SER A 35 -6.53 4.63 15.92
N GLU A 36 -6.37 3.33 15.71
CA GLU A 36 -6.02 2.77 14.42
C GLU A 36 -7.08 1.79 13.97
N VAL A 37 -7.46 1.91 12.71
CA VAL A 37 -8.47 1.08 12.08
C VAL A 37 -7.93 0.52 10.78
N VAL A 38 -8.41 -0.65 10.42
CA VAL A 38 -8.07 -1.30 9.16
C VAL A 38 -9.32 -1.53 8.36
N SER A 39 -9.19 -1.41 7.04
CA SER A 39 -10.21 -1.82 6.09
C SER A 39 -9.63 -2.90 5.19
N ALA A 40 -10.33 -3.99 5.00
CA ALA A 40 -10.03 -4.97 3.97
C ALA A 40 -11.22 -5.06 3.03
N ASP A 41 -10.95 -4.99 1.72
CA ASP A 41 -12.00 -5.19 0.73
C ASP A 41 -12.45 -6.66 0.80
N SER A 42 -13.70 -6.87 1.22
CA SER A 42 -14.42 -8.11 0.99
C SER A 42 -15.34 -7.92 -0.21
N VAL A 43 -15.50 -8.99 -1.01
CA VAL A 43 -16.18 -9.04 -2.32
C VAL A 43 -17.57 -8.37 -2.34
N LEU A 44 -18.22 -8.21 -1.18
CA LEU A 44 -19.57 -7.66 -1.05
C LEU A 44 -19.68 -6.41 -0.16
N SER A 45 -18.71 -6.14 0.73
CA SER A 45 -18.67 -4.93 1.57
C SER A 45 -17.28 -4.73 2.16
N GLY A 46 -16.74 -3.51 2.13
CA GLY A 46 -15.50 -3.19 2.85
C GLY A 46 -15.74 -3.30 4.35
N GLN A 47 -15.03 -4.22 5.00
CA GLN A 47 -15.11 -4.38 6.45
C GLN A 47 -14.07 -3.48 7.10
N VAL A 48 -14.53 -2.53 7.93
CA VAL A 48 -13.68 -1.66 8.73
C VAL A 48 -13.71 -2.14 10.18
N THR A 49 -12.55 -2.38 10.78
CA THR A 49 -12.44 -2.82 12.17
C THR A 49 -11.30 -2.11 12.89
N GLY A 50 -11.50 -1.82 14.18
CA GLY A 50 -10.47 -1.36 15.12
C GLY A 50 -9.97 -2.47 16.04
N ASP A 51 -10.32 -3.72 15.77
CA ASP A 51 -9.85 -4.87 16.55
C ASP A 51 -8.31 -4.91 16.59
N HIS A 52 -7.76 -5.05 17.80
CA HIS A 52 -6.32 -4.92 18.01
C HIS A 52 -5.52 -6.00 17.27
N GLU A 53 -6.01 -7.24 17.23
CA GLU A 53 -5.33 -8.34 16.56
C GLU A 53 -5.36 -8.15 15.04
N ALA A 54 -6.51 -7.75 14.50
CA ALA A 54 -6.66 -7.42 13.09
C ALA A 54 -5.75 -6.25 12.66
N VAL A 55 -5.70 -5.18 13.46
CA VAL A 55 -4.82 -4.03 13.23
C VAL A 55 -3.35 -4.44 13.25
N ALA A 56 -2.94 -5.22 14.27
CA ALA A 56 -1.56 -5.68 14.39
C ALA A 56 -1.15 -6.60 13.24
N ALA A 57 -2.03 -7.49 12.79
CA ALA A 57 -1.77 -8.40 11.67
C ALA A 57 -1.56 -7.64 10.35
N LEU A 58 -2.47 -6.72 10.01
CA LEU A 58 -2.34 -5.93 8.78
C LEU A 58 -1.16 -4.97 8.81
N LYS A 59 -0.81 -4.42 9.98
CA LYS A 59 0.41 -3.62 10.15
C LYS A 59 1.68 -4.41 9.87
N ARG A 60 1.84 -5.60 10.46
CA ARG A 60 2.99 -6.47 10.17
C ARG A 60 3.09 -6.76 8.69
N ARG A 61 1.95 -7.02 8.04
CA ARG A 61 1.91 -7.25 6.59
C ARG A 61 2.34 -6.01 5.80
N TYR A 62 1.83 -4.84 6.16
CA TYR A 62 2.24 -3.57 5.58
C TYR A 62 3.74 -3.33 5.72
N ASP A 63 4.30 -3.57 6.91
CA ASP A 63 5.73 -3.37 7.18
C ASP A 63 6.60 -4.28 6.31
N THR A 64 6.22 -5.55 6.12
CA THR A 64 6.89 -6.46 5.19
C THR A 64 6.88 -5.94 3.76
N ILE A 65 5.73 -5.48 3.27
CA ILE A 65 5.61 -4.94 1.91
C ILE A 65 6.44 -3.67 1.75
N ARG A 66 6.40 -2.79 2.75
CA ARG A 66 7.13 -1.53 2.77
C ARG A 66 8.65 -1.74 2.78
N ALA A 67 9.13 -2.81 3.41
CA ALA A 67 10.56 -3.14 3.44
C ALA A 67 11.12 -3.43 2.04
N ASP A 68 10.33 -4.03 1.15
CA ASP A 68 10.73 -4.33 -0.23
C ASP A 68 10.35 -3.24 -1.24
N ALA A 69 9.53 -2.28 -0.81
CA ALA A 69 9.06 -1.22 -1.66
C ALA A 69 10.21 -0.29 -2.07
N GLN A 70 10.27 0.03 -3.36
CA GLN A 70 11.27 0.95 -3.89
C GLN A 70 11.11 2.35 -3.28
N PRO A 71 12.21 3.11 -3.10
CA PRO A 71 12.15 4.48 -2.64
C PRO A 71 11.25 5.34 -3.53
N LYS A 72 10.59 6.36 -2.95
CA LYS A 72 9.66 7.27 -3.66
C LYS A 72 10.26 7.83 -4.96
N ARG A 73 11.51 8.30 -4.92
CA ARG A 73 12.18 8.87 -6.12
C ARG A 73 12.37 7.83 -7.22
N VAL A 74 12.80 6.62 -6.86
CA VAL A 74 13.00 5.51 -7.81
C VAL A 74 11.66 5.11 -8.45
N THR A 75 10.61 5.03 -7.64
CA THR A 75 9.25 4.77 -8.13
C THR A 75 8.76 5.87 -9.09
N GLN A 76 8.93 7.14 -8.73
CA GLN A 76 8.50 8.26 -9.57
C GLN A 76 9.19 8.24 -10.93
N GLN A 77 10.52 8.05 -10.94
CA GLN A 77 11.30 7.93 -12.16
C GLN A 77 10.81 6.77 -13.04
N ALA A 78 10.60 5.59 -12.46
CA ALA A 78 10.13 4.42 -13.19
C ALA A 78 8.74 4.64 -13.83
N ILE A 79 7.83 5.32 -13.12
CA ILE A 79 6.50 5.66 -13.67
C ILE A 79 6.64 6.66 -14.83
N GLU A 80 7.48 7.69 -14.70
CA GLU A 80 7.72 8.67 -15.76
C GLU A 80 8.35 8.03 -17.01
N ASP A 81 9.30 7.11 -16.84
CA ASP A 81 9.92 6.35 -17.92
C ASP A 81 8.90 5.48 -18.67
N ALA A 82 8.01 4.79 -17.93
CA ALA A 82 6.95 3.99 -18.52
C ALA A 82 5.96 4.83 -19.33
N ILE A 83 5.54 6.00 -18.80
CA ILE A 83 4.64 6.93 -19.51
C ILE A 83 5.28 7.40 -20.83
N ARG A 84 6.56 7.80 -20.80
CA ARG A 84 7.29 8.22 -22.00
C ARG A 84 7.35 7.12 -23.07
N LYS A 85 7.52 5.86 -22.65
CA LYS A 85 7.58 4.70 -23.55
C LYS A 85 6.23 4.40 -24.21
N TRP A 86 5.11 4.54 -23.49
CA TRP A 86 3.78 4.21 -24.00
C TRP A 86 3.09 5.34 -24.76
N THR A 87 3.59 6.57 -24.62
CA THR A 87 3.06 7.73 -25.37
C THR A 87 3.82 7.94 -26.70
N ARG A 88 4.79 7.07 -27.01
CA ARG A 88 5.43 6.94 -28.33
C ARG A 88 4.85 5.75 -29.06
#